data_AF-A0A250KNW7-F1
#
_entry.id   AF-A0A250KNW7-F1
#
_cell.length_a   1.000
_cell.length_b   1.000
_cell.length_c   1.000
_cell.angle_alpha   90.00
_cell.angle_beta   90.00
_cell.angle_gamma   90.00
#
_symmetry.space_group_name_H-M   'P 1'
#
loop_
_entity.id
_entity.type
_entity.pdbx_description
1 polymer ?
#
loop_
_entity_poly.entity_id
_entity_poly.type
_entity_poly.pdbx_seq_one_letter_code
_entity_poly.pdbx_strand_id
1 'polypeptide(L)'
;MNHRYFALSVFCLLVQFGSVCAAQPEKSLAPGYKPLPFKLPQPGTYALPGLGQASDGKVLDTSGSTTTLHKLYGDKLVLLSFIYSTCSDVNGCPLATAVLHKIQRRLAREPQISEHLRLITLSFNPLYDSPEVMAQYGNAFAKGADWHFLTAASEQEIEPILTAYGQSVQKDYDADGKFLGTFSHVLRVFLIDRDKQIRNIYTVSFLHPDTLVNDIKTLLAEKPAAESQAIPTGGVALLGSGDNKSGYEAGDFVTRSIALTERSSRRTNLMAYGRRPPLGLPPVPTPSDNPLTPAKIELGRKLFFDRRLSLNNTFSCAMCHIPEQGFSSNELSTAVGIEGRTVRRNSPTLYNVAYLGRLFHDGRENRLEQQVWGPLLASNEMGAPSVGYVVDKIGGLPDYAGLFEKAFKRGPTMETIGMALASYQRTLNSADSPFDRWHYGRNKDALPPEARLGFELFTGKAGCAQCHTIAADHALFTDQRMHNTGIGFRAAMTEAKVKQEIQAAPGVTLEVDAEILAAVSEVKPNDLGLYEITQDPGDRWKYRTPSLRNIALTAPYMHDGSLSTLEEVIEFYNRGGIPNENLDPLIKPLNLNKTEVRALVALLESLTGSNVPDIVSDAFAAPVGNPSDRQAHR
;
A
#
# COMPACT_ATOMS: atom_id res chain seq x y z
N MET A 1 -52.19 -23.68 -65.94
CA MET A 1 -52.18 -24.40 -64.66
C MET A 1 -50.74 -24.60 -64.19
N ASN A 2 -50.39 -23.94 -63.08
CA ASN A 2 -49.49 -24.34 -61.99
C ASN A 2 -48.17 -25.05 -62.33
N HIS A 3 -47.03 -24.36 -62.07
CA HIS A 3 -46.11 -24.57 -60.92
C HIS A 3 -45.12 -25.74 -61.14
N ARG A 4 -43.80 -25.61 -60.96
CA ARG A 4 -43.11 -25.10 -59.75
C ARG A 4 -41.62 -24.84 -60.03
N TYR A 5 -41.09 -23.85 -59.32
CA TYR A 5 -39.70 -23.39 -59.28
C TYR A 5 -38.80 -24.29 -58.40
N PHE A 6 -37.52 -24.38 -58.76
CA PHE A 6 -36.41 -24.60 -57.82
C PHE A 6 -35.22 -23.76 -58.31
N ALA A 7 -34.91 -22.69 -57.59
CA ALA A 7 -33.69 -21.90 -57.79
C ALA A 7 -33.10 -21.60 -56.42
N LEU A 8 -31.91 -22.12 -56.16
CA LEU A 8 -31.09 -21.85 -54.98
C LEU A 8 -30.50 -20.44 -55.12
N SER A 9 -30.87 -19.53 -54.22
CA SER A 9 -30.24 -18.22 -54.08
C SER A 9 -29.04 -18.31 -53.13
N VAL A 10 -27.86 -18.00 -53.63
CA VAL A 10 -26.63 -17.78 -52.84
C VAL A 10 -26.70 -16.38 -52.23
N PHE A 11 -26.78 -16.30 -50.90
CA PHE A 11 -26.75 -15.04 -50.16
C PHE A 11 -25.28 -14.67 -49.89
N CYS A 12 -24.84 -13.57 -50.49
CA CYS A 12 -23.50 -13.00 -50.27
C CYS A 12 -23.53 -12.17 -48.97
N LEU A 13 -22.93 -12.68 -47.89
CA LEU A 13 -22.78 -11.96 -46.63
C LEU A 13 -21.49 -11.11 -46.70
N LEU A 14 -21.64 -9.79 -46.78
CA LEU A 14 -20.56 -8.82 -46.62
C LEU A 14 -20.08 -8.83 -45.16
N VAL A 15 -18.89 -9.37 -44.92
CA VAL A 15 -18.18 -9.28 -43.64
C VAL A 15 -17.47 -7.94 -43.59
N GLN A 16 -18.02 -6.98 -42.82
CA GLN A 16 -17.27 -5.79 -42.40
C GLN A 16 -16.30 -6.17 -41.29
N PHE A 17 -15.00 -6.15 -41.61
CA PHE A 17 -13.93 -6.15 -40.61
C PHE A 17 -13.91 -4.78 -39.91
N GLY A 18 -14.59 -4.70 -38.77
CA GLY A 18 -14.36 -3.62 -37.81
C GLY A 18 -13.10 -3.92 -37.00
N SER A 19 -11.98 -3.31 -37.37
CA SER A 19 -10.81 -3.26 -36.50
C SER A 19 -11.16 -2.48 -35.24
N VAL A 20 -11.44 -3.19 -34.15
CA VAL A 20 -11.49 -2.60 -32.81
C VAL A 20 -10.04 -2.27 -32.44
N CYS A 21 -9.62 -1.05 -32.78
CA CYS A 21 -8.43 -0.46 -32.21
C CYS A 21 -8.76 -0.22 -30.74
N ALA A 22 -8.18 -1.03 -29.84
CA ALA A 22 -8.23 -0.76 -28.41
C ALA A 22 -7.54 0.59 -28.18
N ALA A 23 -8.32 1.65 -27.96
CA ALA A 23 -7.81 2.93 -27.55
C ALA A 23 -7.09 2.72 -26.20
N GLN A 24 -5.79 2.99 -26.16
CA GLN A 24 -5.08 3.14 -24.89
C GLN A 24 -5.79 4.24 -24.09
N PRO A 25 -5.98 4.09 -22.76
CA PRO A 25 -6.54 5.16 -21.96
C PRO A 25 -5.65 6.40 -22.12
N GLU A 26 -6.22 7.53 -22.57
CA GLU A 26 -5.52 8.81 -22.61
C GLU A 26 -4.98 9.09 -21.20
N LYS A 27 -3.65 9.22 -21.07
CA LYS A 27 -3.01 9.64 -19.82
C LYS A 27 -3.61 10.99 -19.42
N SER A 28 -4.32 11.06 -18.29
CA SER A 28 -4.85 12.33 -17.79
C SER A 28 -3.67 13.26 -17.47
N LEU A 29 -3.74 14.50 -17.94
CA LEU A 29 -2.70 15.51 -17.67
C LEU A 29 -2.71 15.88 -16.19
N ALA A 30 -1.52 15.93 -15.59
CA ALA A 30 -1.30 16.30 -14.19
C ALA A 30 -1.84 17.72 -13.87
N PRO A 31 -2.19 18.00 -12.60
CA PRO A 31 -2.78 19.28 -12.20
C PRO A 31 -1.98 20.50 -12.62
N GLY A 32 -0.63 20.43 -12.62
CA GLY A 32 0.24 21.54 -13.04
C GLY A 32 0.04 22.05 -14.47
N TYR A 33 -0.65 21.30 -15.32
CA TYR A 33 -1.06 21.76 -16.66
C TYR A 33 -2.32 22.61 -16.67
N LYS A 34 -3.19 22.45 -15.68
CA LYS A 34 -4.53 23.07 -15.57
C LYS A 34 -4.52 24.21 -14.53
N PRO A 35 -5.61 24.97 -14.39
CA PRO A 35 -5.79 25.90 -13.26
C PRO A 35 -5.91 25.15 -11.93
N LEU A 36 -5.49 25.79 -10.83
CA LEU A 36 -5.61 25.21 -9.49
C LEU A 36 -7.10 25.09 -9.09
N PRO A 37 -7.59 23.92 -8.67
CA PRO A 37 -9.02 23.70 -8.43
C PRO A 37 -9.50 24.19 -7.05
N PHE A 38 -8.63 24.76 -6.23
CA PHE A 38 -8.95 25.24 -4.88
C PHE A 38 -8.28 26.58 -4.58
N LYS A 39 -8.75 27.25 -3.53
CA LYS A 39 -8.18 28.52 -3.07
C LYS A 39 -7.01 28.27 -2.13
N LEU A 40 -5.86 28.87 -2.42
CA LEU A 40 -4.67 28.78 -1.55
C LEU A 40 -4.82 29.63 -0.29
N PRO A 41 -4.20 29.23 0.84
CA PRO A 41 -4.05 30.08 2.02
C PRO A 41 -3.21 31.31 1.68
N GLN A 42 -3.41 32.39 2.43
CA GLN A 42 -2.61 33.61 2.23
C GLN A 42 -1.13 33.34 2.55
N PRO A 43 -0.18 33.83 1.73
CA PRO A 43 1.24 33.69 2.03
C PRO A 43 1.60 34.23 3.42
N GLY A 44 2.40 33.48 4.17
CA GLY A 44 2.84 33.87 5.52
C GLY A 44 1.84 33.51 6.65
N THR A 45 0.65 32.98 6.35
CA THR A 45 -0.29 32.50 7.40
C THR A 45 -0.01 31.08 7.85
N TYR A 46 1.02 30.42 7.31
CA TYR A 46 1.47 29.08 7.66
C TYR A 46 3.00 29.03 7.63
N ALA A 47 3.58 28.04 8.28
CA ALA A 47 5.01 27.78 8.25
C ALA A 47 5.30 26.47 7.53
N LEU A 48 6.37 26.45 6.74
CA LEU A 48 6.85 25.22 6.10
C LEU A 48 7.88 24.55 7.03
N PRO A 49 7.71 23.30 7.45
CA PRO A 49 8.67 22.63 8.33
C PRO A 49 10.00 22.39 7.61
N GLY A 50 11.09 22.28 8.37
CA GLY A 50 12.34 21.73 7.86
C GLY A 50 12.22 20.22 7.74
N LEU A 51 12.31 19.68 6.52
CA LEU A 51 12.21 18.24 6.21
C LEU A 51 13.57 17.53 6.24
N GLY A 52 14.66 18.29 6.28
CA GLY A 52 16.03 17.79 6.33
C GLY A 52 16.99 18.67 5.54
N GLN A 53 18.29 18.45 5.74
CA GLN A 53 19.32 19.24 5.06
C GLN A 53 19.44 18.83 3.59
N ALA A 54 19.49 19.82 2.69
CA ALA A 54 19.81 19.63 1.29
C ALA A 54 21.25 19.15 1.12
N SER A 55 21.46 17.99 0.48
CA SER A 55 22.80 17.44 0.26
C SER A 55 23.61 18.26 -0.74
N ASP A 56 24.92 18.33 -0.53
CA ASP A 56 25.83 18.86 -1.55
C ASP A 56 26.21 17.76 -2.56
N GLY A 57 26.87 18.16 -3.64
CA GLY A 57 27.42 17.25 -4.63
C GLY A 57 28.08 17.98 -5.80
N LYS A 58 29.05 17.32 -6.43
CA LYS A 58 29.75 17.86 -7.60
C LYS A 58 28.85 17.73 -8.83
N VAL A 59 28.78 18.80 -9.61
CA VAL A 59 27.97 18.90 -10.83
C VAL A 59 28.73 19.70 -11.88
N LEU A 60 28.37 19.49 -13.14
CA LEU A 60 28.87 20.26 -14.28
C LEU A 60 27.78 21.25 -14.71
N ASP A 61 28.19 22.50 -14.93
CA ASP A 61 27.32 23.49 -15.57
C ASP A 61 27.32 23.35 -17.09
N THR A 62 26.55 24.20 -17.78
CA THR A 62 26.42 24.21 -19.24
C THR A 62 27.69 24.59 -20.00
N SER A 63 28.72 25.10 -19.31
CA SER A 63 30.05 25.36 -19.88
C SER A 63 31.02 24.19 -19.72
N GLY A 64 30.59 23.12 -19.03
CA GLY A 64 31.44 21.99 -18.64
C GLY A 64 32.31 22.28 -17.41
N SER A 65 32.10 23.41 -16.73
CA SER A 65 32.85 23.75 -15.53
C SER A 65 32.31 23.00 -14.31
N THR A 66 33.22 22.43 -13.51
CA THR A 66 32.84 21.76 -12.26
C THR A 66 32.49 22.76 -11.17
N THR A 67 31.35 22.54 -10.51
CA THR A 67 30.89 23.30 -9.36
C THR A 67 30.20 22.37 -8.35
N THR A 68 29.64 22.92 -7.28
CA THR A 68 28.86 22.17 -6.29
C THR A 68 27.44 22.70 -6.16
N LEU A 69 26.51 21.83 -5.80
CA LEU A 69 25.11 22.20 -5.57
C LEU A 69 24.99 23.31 -4.53
N HIS A 70 25.69 23.22 -3.39
CA HIS A 70 25.65 24.24 -2.34
C HIS A 70 26.19 25.60 -2.80
N LYS A 71 27.20 25.61 -3.69
CA LYS A 71 27.71 26.85 -4.27
C LYS A 71 26.69 27.47 -5.22
N LEU A 72 25.97 26.63 -5.96
CA LEU A 72 24.87 27.06 -6.81
C LEU A 72 23.63 27.46 -5.99
N TYR A 73 23.39 26.94 -4.79
CA TYR A 73 22.28 27.40 -3.97
C TYR A 73 22.48 28.85 -3.51
N GLY A 74 23.71 29.19 -3.09
CA GLY A 74 24.05 30.54 -2.64
C GLY A 74 23.20 30.97 -1.45
N ASP A 75 22.77 32.23 -1.45
CA ASP A 75 21.93 32.88 -0.45
C ASP A 75 20.45 32.99 -0.88
N LYS A 76 20.03 32.18 -1.86
CA LYS A 76 18.69 32.20 -2.45
C LYS A 76 17.86 31.00 -2.03
N LEU A 77 16.54 31.15 -2.14
CA LEU A 77 15.64 30.01 -2.18
C LEU A 77 15.89 29.25 -3.48
N VAL A 78 15.83 27.92 -3.44
CA VAL A 78 16.11 27.07 -4.61
C VAL A 78 14.94 26.15 -4.89
N LEU A 79 14.50 26.11 -6.14
CA LEU A 79 13.70 25.01 -6.67
C LEU A 79 14.62 24.05 -7.43
N LEU A 80 14.88 22.88 -6.85
CA LEU A 80 15.71 21.83 -7.45
C LEU A 80 14.82 20.75 -8.08
N SER A 81 15.06 20.45 -9.35
CA SER A 81 14.40 19.38 -10.11
C SER A 81 15.41 18.41 -10.70
N PHE A 82 15.06 17.12 -10.71
CA PHE A 82 15.84 16.06 -11.34
C PHE A 82 15.13 15.59 -12.60
N ILE A 83 15.81 15.64 -13.75
CA ILE A 83 15.24 15.26 -15.04
C ILE A 83 16.22 14.46 -15.91
N TYR A 84 15.81 14.10 -17.11
CA TYR A 84 16.70 13.83 -18.24
C TYR A 84 16.06 14.35 -19.53
N SER A 85 16.88 14.78 -20.49
CA SER A 85 16.42 15.57 -21.63
C SER A 85 15.52 14.79 -22.60
N THR A 86 15.72 13.48 -22.71
CA THR A 86 15.00 12.58 -23.62
C THR A 86 13.73 11.96 -23.01
N CYS A 87 13.32 12.42 -21.83
CA CYS A 87 12.13 11.89 -21.16
C CYS A 87 10.84 12.17 -21.94
N SER A 88 10.10 11.10 -22.25
CA SER A 88 8.85 11.15 -23.01
C SER A 88 7.60 11.13 -22.12
N ASP A 89 7.73 10.97 -20.81
CA ASP A 89 6.57 10.94 -19.91
C ASP A 89 6.03 12.35 -19.67
N VAL A 90 4.90 12.69 -20.29
CA VAL A 90 4.28 14.02 -20.20
C VAL A 90 4.06 14.49 -18.75
N ASN A 91 3.74 13.59 -17.81
CA ASN A 91 3.55 13.93 -16.40
C ASN A 91 4.85 13.87 -15.57
N GLY A 92 5.98 13.55 -16.18
CA GLY A 92 7.30 13.46 -15.56
C GLY A 92 8.16 14.71 -15.82
N CYS A 93 9.30 14.55 -16.50
CA CYS A 93 10.24 15.65 -16.72
C CYS A 93 9.62 16.86 -17.48
N PRO A 94 8.84 16.68 -18.57
CA PRO A 94 8.08 17.75 -19.20
C PRO A 94 7.19 18.55 -18.24
N LEU A 95 6.57 17.92 -17.23
CA LEU A 95 5.74 18.61 -16.25
C LEU A 95 6.57 19.53 -15.38
N ALA A 96 7.69 19.04 -14.83
CA ALA A 96 8.58 19.87 -14.02
C ALA A 96 9.12 21.08 -14.80
N THR A 97 9.59 20.86 -16.03
CA THR A 97 10.05 21.94 -16.90
C THR A 97 8.92 22.93 -17.22
N ALA A 98 7.71 22.45 -17.52
CA ALA A 98 6.56 23.32 -17.80
C ALA A 98 6.15 24.16 -16.59
N VAL A 99 6.13 23.57 -15.39
CA VAL A 99 5.79 24.26 -14.14
C VAL A 99 6.85 25.30 -13.79
N LEU A 100 8.14 24.94 -13.82
CA LEU A 100 9.25 25.86 -13.58
C LEU A 100 9.27 27.00 -14.60
N HIS A 101 8.95 26.73 -15.87
CA HIS A 101 8.82 27.77 -16.89
C HIS A 101 7.63 28.71 -16.65
N LYS A 102 6.48 28.19 -16.19
CA LYS A 102 5.34 29.03 -15.76
C LYS A 102 5.73 29.91 -14.57
N ILE A 103 6.43 29.36 -13.58
CA ILE A 103 6.96 30.10 -12.42
C ILE A 103 7.90 31.19 -12.91
N GLN A 104 8.90 30.85 -13.73
CA GLN A 104 9.86 31.81 -14.30
C GLN A 104 9.17 32.99 -14.99
N ARG A 105 8.20 32.74 -15.89
CA ARG A 105 7.47 33.80 -16.59
C ARG A 105 6.65 34.69 -15.66
N ARG A 106 6.12 34.12 -14.59
CA ARG A 106 5.40 34.88 -13.55
C ARG A 106 6.36 35.73 -12.73
N LEU A 107 7.50 35.17 -12.33
CA LEU A 107 8.53 35.84 -11.54
C LEU A 107 9.23 36.97 -12.30
N ALA A 108 9.30 36.89 -13.63
CA ALA A 108 9.73 38.02 -14.45
C ALA A 108 8.86 39.28 -14.27
N ARG A 109 7.65 39.15 -13.71
CA ARG A 109 6.73 40.25 -13.38
C ARG A 109 6.72 40.62 -11.90
N GLU A 110 7.44 39.88 -11.05
CA GLU A 110 7.50 40.06 -9.59
C GLU A 110 8.98 40.14 -9.13
N PRO A 111 9.67 41.28 -9.34
CA PRO A 111 11.11 41.43 -9.05
C PRO A 111 11.47 41.10 -7.60
N GLN A 112 10.60 41.42 -6.65
CA GLN A 112 10.80 41.13 -5.24
C GLN A 112 10.93 39.63 -4.88
N ILE A 113 10.58 38.72 -5.80
CA ILE A 113 10.74 37.27 -5.60
C ILE A 113 11.84 36.72 -6.51
N SER A 114 11.92 37.21 -7.75
CA SER A 114 12.92 36.72 -8.72
C SER A 114 14.36 36.98 -8.27
N GLU A 115 14.62 38.05 -7.52
CA GLU A 115 15.94 38.32 -6.95
C GLU A 115 16.35 37.29 -5.88
N HIS A 116 15.37 36.68 -5.20
CA HIS A 116 15.59 35.75 -4.08
C HIS A 116 15.35 34.27 -4.42
N LEU A 117 15.01 33.94 -5.66
CA LEU A 117 14.76 32.57 -6.11
C LEU A 117 15.75 32.16 -7.21
N ARG A 118 16.24 30.94 -7.12
CA ARG A 118 17.03 30.26 -8.14
C ARG A 118 16.37 28.96 -8.54
N LEU A 119 16.33 28.69 -9.84
CA LEU A 119 15.82 27.43 -10.39
C LEU A 119 17.01 26.55 -10.78
N ILE A 120 16.97 25.29 -10.42
CA ILE A 120 18.00 24.30 -10.78
C ILE A 120 17.34 23.08 -11.37
N THR A 121 17.81 22.69 -12.55
CA THR A 121 17.41 21.49 -13.25
C THR A 121 18.65 20.65 -13.48
N LEU A 122 18.75 19.54 -12.74
CA LEU A 122 19.89 18.63 -12.77
C LEU A 122 19.51 17.36 -13.54
N SER A 123 20.24 17.09 -14.62
CA SER A 123 20.11 15.83 -15.32
C SER A 123 20.75 14.70 -14.54
N PHE A 124 20.06 13.54 -14.49
CA PHE A 124 20.62 12.29 -13.97
C PHE A 124 21.10 11.34 -15.07
N ASN A 125 21.12 11.76 -16.34
CA ASN A 125 21.58 10.96 -17.47
C ASN A 125 22.83 11.55 -18.13
N PRO A 126 23.98 11.60 -17.43
CA PRO A 126 25.19 12.26 -17.93
C PRO A 126 25.76 11.63 -19.20
N LEU A 127 25.35 10.41 -19.55
CA LEU A 127 25.74 9.74 -20.79
C LEU A 127 25.17 10.41 -22.05
N TYR A 128 23.94 10.93 -21.99
CA TYR A 128 23.28 11.58 -23.12
C TYR A 128 23.04 13.07 -22.89
N ASP A 129 23.03 13.53 -21.64
CA ASP A 129 22.80 14.91 -21.26
C ASP A 129 24.13 15.59 -20.90
N SER A 130 24.97 15.80 -21.92
CA SER A 130 26.22 16.55 -21.76
C SER A 130 25.95 18.02 -21.40
N PRO A 131 26.96 18.78 -20.92
CA PRO A 131 26.84 20.22 -20.71
C PRO A 131 26.21 20.97 -21.90
N GLU A 132 26.60 20.61 -23.12
CA GLU A 132 26.09 21.20 -24.36
C GLU A 132 24.62 20.85 -24.60
N VAL A 133 24.22 19.60 -24.35
CA VAL A 133 22.82 19.16 -24.46
C VAL A 133 21.95 19.88 -23.43
N MET A 134 22.42 20.00 -22.19
CA MET A 134 21.72 20.74 -21.15
C MET A 134 21.64 22.25 -21.45
N ALA A 135 22.65 22.83 -22.10
CA ALA A 135 22.60 24.19 -22.61
C ALA A 135 21.50 24.35 -23.67
N GLN A 136 21.44 23.42 -24.63
CA GLN A 136 20.42 23.41 -25.68
C GLN A 136 19.01 23.22 -25.11
N TYR A 137 18.84 22.29 -24.17
CA TYR A 137 17.58 22.07 -23.47
C TYR A 137 17.13 23.34 -22.74
N GLY A 138 18.03 23.99 -22.00
CA GLY A 138 17.74 25.20 -21.23
C GLY A 138 17.44 26.44 -22.07
N ASN A 139 17.99 26.56 -23.29
CA ASN A 139 17.81 27.72 -24.17
C ASN A 139 16.34 28.03 -24.49
N ALA A 140 15.47 27.02 -24.49
CA ALA A 140 14.03 27.18 -24.72
C ALA A 140 13.29 27.82 -23.53
N PHE A 141 13.86 27.77 -22.32
CA PHE A 141 13.15 28.09 -21.08
C PHE A 141 13.79 29.20 -20.25
N ALA A 142 15.11 29.35 -20.30
CA ALA A 142 15.90 30.14 -19.33
C ALA A 142 16.06 31.63 -19.65
N LYS A 143 15.41 32.17 -20.70
CA LYS A 143 15.65 33.55 -21.14
C LYS A 143 15.31 34.58 -20.04
N GLY A 144 16.34 35.20 -19.47
CA GLY A 144 16.22 36.27 -18.47
C GLY A 144 15.96 35.81 -17.04
N ALA A 145 16.23 34.54 -16.70
CA ALA A 145 16.04 34.01 -15.35
C ALA A 145 17.30 33.37 -14.76
N ASP A 146 17.40 33.39 -13.44
CA ASP A 146 18.41 32.65 -12.67
C ASP A 146 18.04 31.15 -12.63
N TRP A 147 18.17 30.50 -13.78
CA TRP A 147 17.86 29.08 -13.99
C TRP A 147 19.07 28.33 -14.53
N HIS A 148 19.65 27.47 -13.70
CA HIS A 148 20.78 26.64 -14.04
C HIS A 148 20.35 25.24 -14.51
N PHE A 149 20.94 24.81 -15.63
CA PHE A 149 20.79 23.46 -16.17
C PHE A 149 22.12 22.74 -15.99
N LEU A 150 22.09 21.58 -15.34
CA LEU A 150 23.28 20.91 -14.83
C LEU A 150 23.28 19.44 -15.26
N THR A 151 24.45 18.84 -15.24
CA THR A 151 24.65 17.39 -15.37
C THR A 151 25.77 16.93 -14.42
N ALA A 152 26.19 15.68 -14.48
CA ALA A 152 27.36 15.18 -13.77
C ALA A 152 28.42 14.69 -14.75
N ALA A 153 29.65 14.47 -14.27
CA ALA A 153 30.70 13.91 -15.13
C ALA A 153 30.47 12.42 -15.45
N SER A 154 29.73 11.70 -14.61
CA SER A 154 29.41 10.29 -14.79
C SER A 154 28.22 9.86 -13.92
N GLU A 155 27.68 8.66 -14.21
CA GLU A 155 26.62 8.05 -13.39
C GLU A 155 27.10 7.79 -11.95
N GLN A 156 28.39 7.44 -11.78
CA GLN A 156 28.97 7.22 -10.45
C GLN A 156 29.01 8.52 -9.62
N GLU A 157 29.14 9.67 -10.26
CA GLU A 157 29.19 10.96 -9.57
C GLU A 157 27.82 11.53 -9.23
N ILE A 158 26.77 11.23 -10.02
CA ILE A 158 25.41 11.67 -9.71
C ILE A 158 24.74 10.78 -8.65
N GLU A 159 25.08 9.50 -8.58
CA GLU A 159 24.40 8.52 -7.71
C GLU A 159 24.35 8.91 -6.21
N PRO A 160 25.42 9.46 -5.59
CA PRO A 160 25.35 9.93 -4.21
C PRO A 160 24.33 11.07 -4.02
N ILE A 161 24.22 11.97 -5.00
CA ILE A 161 23.24 13.06 -4.98
C ILE A 161 21.83 12.46 -5.07
N LEU A 162 21.59 11.56 -6.02
CA LEU A 162 20.29 10.91 -6.17
C LEU A 162 19.88 10.17 -4.90
N THR A 163 20.81 9.42 -4.30
CA THR A 163 20.58 8.69 -3.05
C THR A 163 20.23 9.62 -1.90
N ALA A 164 20.97 10.73 -1.73
CA ALA A 164 20.74 11.67 -0.65
C ALA A 164 19.40 12.42 -0.75
N TYR A 165 18.93 12.67 -1.97
CA TYR A 165 17.60 13.24 -2.24
C TYR A 165 16.48 12.18 -2.35
N GLY A 166 16.81 10.90 -2.13
CA GLY A 166 15.86 9.78 -2.26
C GLY A 166 15.28 9.63 -3.67
N GLN A 167 16.02 10.07 -4.69
CA GLN A 167 15.63 10.12 -6.09
C GLN A 167 15.96 8.79 -6.78
N SER A 168 15.08 7.80 -6.64
CA SER A 168 15.26 6.50 -7.30
C SER A 168 15.14 6.63 -8.82
N VAL A 169 16.19 6.25 -9.53
CA VAL A 169 16.26 6.23 -11.01
C VAL A 169 16.57 4.81 -11.44
N GLN A 170 15.74 4.24 -12.32
CA GLN A 170 15.92 2.91 -12.87
C GLN A 170 16.00 2.98 -14.40
N LYS A 171 17.01 2.36 -14.98
CA LYS A 171 17.14 2.20 -16.43
C LYS A 171 16.14 1.17 -16.95
N ASP A 172 15.48 1.49 -18.04
CA ASP A 172 14.62 0.54 -18.75
C ASP A 172 15.46 -0.26 -19.75
N TYR A 173 15.28 -1.58 -19.77
CA TYR A 173 15.99 -2.49 -20.68
C TYR A 173 14.98 -3.24 -21.53
N ASP A 174 15.37 -3.60 -22.76
CA ASP A 174 14.58 -4.51 -23.60
C ASP A 174 14.71 -5.96 -23.13
N ALA A 175 14.00 -6.87 -23.82
CA ALA A 175 14.02 -8.29 -23.52
C ALA A 175 15.41 -8.93 -23.67
N ASP A 176 16.33 -8.30 -24.41
CA ASP A 176 17.70 -8.76 -24.64
C ASP A 176 18.70 -8.10 -23.66
N GLY A 177 18.21 -7.31 -22.69
CA GLY A 177 19.03 -6.65 -21.68
C GLY A 177 19.76 -5.40 -22.19
N LYS A 178 19.39 -4.87 -23.36
CA LYS A 178 19.96 -3.63 -23.89
C LYS A 178 19.19 -2.43 -23.37
N PHE A 179 19.92 -1.42 -22.93
CA PHE A 179 19.35 -0.19 -22.41
C PHE A 179 18.52 0.53 -23.48
N LEU A 180 17.26 0.84 -23.17
CA LEU A 180 16.30 1.46 -24.08
C LEU A 180 16.48 2.97 -24.24
N GLY A 181 17.37 3.59 -23.45
CA GLY A 181 17.56 5.05 -23.45
C GLY A 181 16.53 5.80 -22.62
N THR A 182 15.63 5.09 -21.91
CA THR A 182 14.61 5.64 -21.03
C THR A 182 14.82 5.22 -19.59
N PHE A 183 14.32 6.05 -18.68
CA PHE A 183 14.40 5.80 -17.25
C PHE A 183 13.02 5.86 -16.62
N SER A 184 12.77 4.91 -15.72
CA SER A 184 11.70 4.96 -14.73
C SER A 184 12.19 5.70 -13.48
N HIS A 185 11.60 6.85 -13.17
CA HIS A 185 11.92 7.61 -11.95
C HIS A 185 10.70 8.34 -11.39
N VAL A 186 10.71 8.62 -10.08
CA VAL A 186 9.66 9.40 -9.42
C VAL A 186 9.94 10.88 -9.61
N LEU A 187 9.03 11.66 -10.19
CA LEU A 187 9.23 13.10 -10.30
C LEU A 187 9.13 13.79 -8.92
N ARG A 188 10.17 14.54 -8.56
CA ARG A 188 10.20 15.40 -7.38
C ARG A 188 10.82 16.76 -7.70
N VAL A 189 10.24 17.80 -7.13
CA VAL A 189 10.82 19.16 -7.09
C VAL A 189 10.97 19.55 -5.63
N PHE A 190 12.16 19.98 -5.24
CA PHE A 190 12.49 20.33 -3.86
C PHE A 190 12.51 21.85 -3.72
N LEU A 191 11.83 22.38 -2.70
CA LEU A 191 11.99 23.76 -2.24
C LEU A 191 13.01 23.77 -1.11
N ILE A 192 14.13 24.47 -1.32
CA ILE A 192 15.25 24.55 -0.39
C ILE A 192 15.41 26.02 0.02
N ASP A 193 15.61 26.28 1.31
CA ASP A 193 15.81 27.64 1.82
C ASP A 193 17.29 28.09 1.84
N ARG A 194 17.52 29.30 2.35
CA ARG A 194 18.85 29.95 2.40
C ARG A 194 19.82 29.24 3.35
N ASP A 195 19.29 28.52 4.33
CA ASP A 195 20.07 27.69 5.26
C ASP A 195 20.25 26.26 4.73
N LYS A 196 19.85 26.03 3.47
CA LYS A 196 19.92 24.76 2.76
C LYS A 196 19.07 23.69 3.46
N GLN A 197 17.98 24.07 4.10
CA GLN A 197 16.96 23.15 4.57
C GLN A 197 15.94 22.90 3.47
N ILE A 198 15.57 21.64 3.27
CA ILE A 198 14.44 21.27 2.42
C ILE A 198 13.17 21.65 3.17
N ARG A 199 12.37 22.54 2.59
CA ARG A 199 11.13 23.05 3.18
C ARG A 199 9.88 22.39 2.62
N ASN A 200 9.95 21.87 1.40
CA ASN A 200 8.88 21.07 0.81
C ASN A 200 9.41 20.18 -0.33
N ILE A 201 8.65 19.12 -0.68
CA ILE A 201 8.92 18.22 -1.80
C ILE A 201 7.61 18.05 -2.60
N TYR A 202 7.59 18.52 -3.84
CA TYR A 202 6.42 18.44 -4.71
C TYR A 202 6.50 17.22 -5.63
N THR A 203 5.47 16.38 -5.59
CA THR A 203 5.27 15.24 -6.51
C THR A 203 4.30 15.60 -7.63
N VAL A 204 4.14 14.73 -8.63
CA VAL A 204 3.27 14.94 -9.81
C VAL A 204 1.88 15.50 -9.44
N SER A 205 1.24 14.96 -8.40
CA SER A 205 -0.11 15.37 -7.97
C SER A 205 -0.19 16.76 -7.35
N PHE A 206 0.93 17.28 -6.82
CA PHE A 206 0.97 18.57 -6.11
C PHE A 206 1.86 19.62 -6.78
N LEU A 207 2.57 19.25 -7.85
CA LEU A 207 3.46 20.12 -8.59
C LEU A 207 2.66 21.11 -9.44
N HIS A 208 2.39 22.29 -8.87
CA HIS A 208 1.60 23.34 -9.49
C HIS A 208 2.24 24.72 -9.29
N PRO A 209 2.30 25.58 -10.33
CA PRO A 209 2.98 26.89 -10.24
C PRO A 209 2.43 27.79 -9.12
N ASP A 210 1.11 27.81 -8.92
CA ASP A 210 0.50 28.62 -7.86
C ASP A 210 0.91 28.18 -6.45
N THR A 211 0.92 26.87 -6.18
CA THR A 211 1.33 26.31 -4.88
C THR A 211 2.78 26.63 -4.58
N LEU A 212 3.69 26.39 -5.55
CA LEU A 212 5.11 26.67 -5.38
C LEU A 212 5.36 28.16 -5.12
N VAL A 213 4.70 29.06 -5.86
CA VAL A 213 4.82 30.51 -5.66
C VAL A 213 4.28 30.95 -4.29
N ASN A 214 3.20 30.33 -3.80
CA ASN A 214 2.63 30.62 -2.48
C ASN A 214 3.59 30.23 -1.35
N ASP A 215 4.21 29.06 -1.46
CA ASP A 215 5.21 28.56 -0.52
C ASP A 215 6.47 29.44 -0.53
N ILE A 216 6.94 29.85 -1.70
CA ILE A 216 8.06 30.79 -1.84
C ILE A 216 7.74 32.13 -1.17
N LYS A 217 6.56 32.70 -1.42
CA LYS A 217 6.12 33.95 -0.79
C LYS A 217 6.04 33.82 0.74
N THR A 218 5.63 32.65 1.22
CA THR A 218 5.57 32.33 2.66
C THR A 218 6.96 32.31 3.28
N LEU A 219 7.94 31.67 2.64
CA LEU A 219 9.34 31.68 3.11
C LEU A 219 9.99 33.07 3.06
N LEU A 220 9.66 33.88 2.05
CA LEU A 220 10.19 35.25 1.96
C LEU A 220 9.60 36.18 3.02
N ALA A 221 8.39 35.90 3.50
CA ALA A 221 7.74 36.63 4.58
C ALA A 221 8.21 36.16 5.99
N GLU A 222 8.91 35.03 6.06
CA GLU A 222 9.44 34.46 7.31
C GLU A 222 10.57 35.36 7.85
N LYS A 223 10.42 35.85 9.08
CA LYS A 223 11.48 36.64 9.73
C LYS A 223 12.64 35.72 10.14
N PRO A 224 13.91 36.16 10.04
CA PRO A 224 15.04 35.38 10.55
C PRO A 224 14.81 35.07 12.03
N ALA A 225 14.90 33.79 12.41
CA ALA A 225 14.61 33.34 13.75
C ALA A 225 15.61 33.96 14.75
N ALA A 226 15.12 34.86 15.60
CA ALA A 226 15.58 34.86 16.98
C ALA A 226 15.34 33.45 17.52
N GLU A 227 16.34 32.90 18.22
CA GLU A 227 16.33 31.59 18.89
C GLU A 227 14.91 31.06 19.08
N SER A 228 14.60 29.98 18.35
CA SER A 228 13.32 29.27 18.49
C SER A 228 13.14 29.00 19.98
N GLN A 229 12.32 29.83 20.63
CA GLN A 229 11.86 29.56 21.97
C GLN A 229 11.15 28.23 21.85
N ALA A 230 11.71 27.22 22.52
CA ALA A 230 11.02 25.97 22.75
C ALA A 230 9.62 26.33 23.23
N ILE A 231 8.62 26.04 22.38
CA ILE A 231 7.23 26.16 22.76
C ILE A 231 7.12 25.32 24.04
N PRO A 232 6.64 25.88 25.15
CA PRO A 232 6.51 25.12 26.38
C PRO A 232 5.68 23.87 26.06
N THR A 233 6.23 22.70 26.40
CA THR A 233 5.57 21.40 26.32
C THR A 233 4.42 21.36 27.34
N GLY A 234 3.40 22.17 27.10
CA GLY A 234 2.13 22.16 27.79
C GLY A 234 1.12 21.48 26.88
N GLY A 235 0.93 20.18 27.07
CA GLY A 235 -0.29 19.47 26.64
C GLY A 235 -0.58 19.41 25.13
N VAL A 236 0.43 19.45 24.26
CA VAL A 236 0.21 19.15 22.84
C VAL A 236 0.24 17.64 22.65
N ALA A 237 -0.94 17.06 22.38
CA ALA A 237 -1.10 15.68 21.96
C ALA A 237 -0.22 15.38 20.74
N LEU A 238 0.47 14.24 20.76
CA LEU A 238 1.23 13.75 19.62
C LEU A 238 0.30 13.56 18.42
N LEU A 239 0.79 14.01 17.26
CA LEU A 239 0.09 14.19 15.99
C LEU A 239 -0.33 12.84 15.38
N GLY A 240 -1.51 12.79 14.75
CA GLY A 240 -2.02 11.60 14.06
C GLY A 240 -1.90 11.64 12.54
N SER A 241 -1.81 10.45 11.94
CA SER A 241 -1.75 10.17 10.50
C SER A 241 -3.12 10.33 9.84
N GLY A 242 -3.14 10.73 8.56
CA GLY A 242 -4.33 10.96 7.74
C GLY A 242 -5.10 9.70 7.32
N ASP A 243 -5.51 8.89 8.31
CA ASP A 243 -6.28 7.68 8.08
C ASP A 243 -7.78 7.95 8.30
N ASN A 244 -8.63 7.28 7.52
CA ASN A 244 -10.10 7.31 7.65
C ASN A 244 -10.55 6.51 8.88
N LYS A 245 -10.08 6.91 10.06
CA LYS A 245 -10.55 6.46 11.36
C LYS A 245 -11.22 7.64 12.04
N SER A 246 -12.40 7.43 12.59
CA SER A 246 -13.06 8.39 13.48
C SER A 246 -12.59 8.15 14.92
N GLY A 247 -12.15 9.17 15.65
CA GLY A 247 -11.88 9.08 17.08
C GLY A 247 -10.44 8.73 17.48
N TYR A 248 -9.47 8.70 16.55
CA TYR A 248 -8.05 8.53 16.91
C TYR A 248 -7.44 9.81 17.48
N GLU A 249 -8.08 10.95 17.20
CA GLU A 249 -7.82 12.26 17.77
C GLU A 249 -8.27 12.39 19.23
N ALA A 250 -9.03 11.41 19.74
CA ALA A 250 -9.46 11.40 21.12
C ALA A 250 -8.26 11.20 22.05
N GLY A 251 -8.18 11.97 23.12
CA GLY A 251 -7.05 11.92 24.06
C GLY A 251 -6.90 10.58 24.80
N ASP A 252 -7.90 9.70 24.72
CA ASP A 252 -7.93 8.34 25.24
C ASP A 252 -7.72 7.27 24.17
N PHE A 253 -7.41 7.65 22.92
CA PHE A 253 -7.05 6.69 21.89
C PHE A 253 -5.75 5.96 22.25
N VAL A 254 -5.82 4.64 22.28
CA VAL A 254 -4.66 3.77 22.49
C VAL A 254 -4.40 3.00 21.20
N THR A 255 -3.26 3.25 20.56
CA THR A 255 -2.83 2.45 19.41
C THR A 255 -2.65 0.99 19.81
N ARG A 256 -2.99 0.09 18.89
CA ARG A 256 -2.73 -1.35 19.06
C ARG A 256 -1.36 -1.75 18.50
N SER A 257 -0.59 -0.78 18.02
CA SER A 257 0.77 -0.97 17.53
C SER A 257 1.77 -0.90 18.68
N ILE A 258 2.75 -1.81 18.65
CA ILE A 258 3.82 -1.86 19.65
C ILE A 258 4.97 -0.97 19.17
N ALA A 259 5.48 -0.11 20.06
CA ALA A 259 6.63 0.73 19.75
C ALA A 259 7.86 -0.13 19.39
N LEU A 260 8.69 0.32 18.44
CA LEU A 260 9.89 -0.43 18.03
C LEU A 260 10.83 -0.76 19.20
N THR A 261 10.92 0.14 20.18
CA THR A 261 11.73 -0.02 21.40
C THR A 261 11.20 -1.09 22.35
N GLU A 262 9.92 -1.45 22.25
CA GLU A 262 9.24 -2.44 23.09
C GLU A 262 9.19 -3.83 22.43
N ARG A 263 9.60 -3.94 21.16
CA ARG A 263 9.65 -5.22 20.45
C ARG A 263 10.73 -6.12 21.04
N SER A 264 10.31 -7.20 21.69
CA SER A 264 11.20 -8.28 22.13
C SER A 264 11.20 -9.41 21.09
N SER A 265 12.38 -9.70 20.52
CA SER A 265 12.55 -10.75 19.54
C SER A 265 13.12 -12.02 20.17
N ARG A 266 12.46 -13.14 19.92
CA ARG A 266 12.90 -14.47 20.32
C ARG A 266 12.54 -15.45 19.23
N ARG A 267 13.55 -16.16 18.74
CA ARG A 267 13.36 -17.25 17.78
C ARG A 267 12.53 -18.36 18.42
N THR A 268 11.46 -18.77 17.74
CA THR A 268 10.56 -19.85 18.16
C THR A 268 10.63 -20.99 17.15
N ASN A 269 10.49 -22.23 17.63
CA ASN A 269 10.38 -23.39 16.73
C ASN A 269 8.96 -23.48 16.14
N LEU A 270 8.62 -22.59 15.20
CA LEU A 270 7.28 -22.57 14.57
C LEU A 270 6.94 -23.87 13.83
N MET A 271 7.95 -24.66 13.42
CA MET A 271 7.73 -25.99 12.86
C MET A 271 7.04 -26.95 13.85
N ALA A 272 7.20 -26.73 15.16
CA ALA A 272 6.46 -27.49 16.17
C ALA A 272 4.95 -27.34 16.01
N TYR A 273 4.46 -26.13 15.75
CA TYR A 273 3.04 -25.84 15.48
C TYR A 273 2.57 -26.42 14.14
N GLY A 274 3.46 -26.58 13.16
CA GLY A 274 3.16 -27.28 11.91
C GLY A 274 3.00 -28.80 12.09
N ARG A 275 3.81 -29.42 12.95
CA ARG A 275 3.79 -30.88 13.20
C ARG A 275 2.75 -31.31 14.22
N ARG A 276 2.54 -30.48 15.24
CA ARG A 276 1.61 -30.69 16.35
C ARG A 276 0.86 -29.38 16.59
N PRO A 277 -0.26 -29.17 15.88
CA PRO A 277 -1.05 -27.96 16.04
C PRO A 277 -1.53 -27.81 17.49
N PRO A 278 -1.62 -26.57 18.01
CA PRO A 278 -2.19 -26.33 19.34
C PRO A 278 -3.64 -26.83 19.44
N LEU A 279 -4.10 -27.03 20.68
CA LEU A 279 -5.45 -27.50 20.99
C LEU A 279 -6.51 -26.67 20.26
N GLY A 280 -7.48 -27.35 19.63
CA GLY A 280 -8.57 -26.73 18.89
C GLY A 280 -8.34 -26.56 17.39
N LEU A 281 -7.15 -26.90 16.87
CA LEU A 281 -6.86 -26.99 15.45
C LEU A 281 -6.72 -28.45 14.98
N PRO A 282 -7.14 -28.76 13.74
CA PRO A 282 -6.90 -30.07 13.14
C PRO A 282 -5.43 -30.18 12.68
N PRO A 283 -4.97 -31.37 12.23
CA PRO A 283 -3.67 -31.50 11.58
C PRO A 283 -3.50 -30.53 10.40
N VAL A 284 -2.32 -29.90 10.28
CA VAL A 284 -2.03 -28.91 9.23
C VAL A 284 -2.02 -29.57 7.86
N PRO A 285 -2.85 -29.11 6.90
CA PRO A 285 -2.78 -29.56 5.52
C PRO A 285 -1.42 -29.24 4.91
N THR A 286 -0.66 -30.29 4.58
CA THR A 286 0.67 -30.16 3.98
C THR A 286 0.68 -30.85 2.61
N PRO A 287 0.83 -30.12 1.51
CA PRO A 287 0.91 -30.70 0.18
C PRO A 287 2.12 -31.64 0.04
N SER A 288 1.95 -32.75 -0.67
CA SER A 288 3.00 -33.76 -0.89
C SER A 288 4.17 -33.22 -1.73
N ASP A 289 3.90 -32.28 -2.63
CA ASP A 289 4.87 -31.56 -3.45
C ASP A 289 5.60 -30.43 -2.69
N ASN A 290 5.08 -30.02 -1.52
CA ASN A 290 5.69 -29.00 -0.68
C ASN A 290 5.68 -29.35 0.83
N PRO A 291 6.40 -30.40 1.24
CA PRO A 291 6.51 -30.76 2.66
C PRO A 291 7.25 -29.67 3.44
N LEU A 292 6.81 -29.43 4.68
CA LEU A 292 7.45 -28.49 5.61
C LEU A 292 8.84 -28.98 6.02
N THR A 293 9.85 -28.14 5.78
CA THR A 293 11.22 -28.36 6.25
C THR A 293 11.77 -27.07 6.86
N PRO A 294 12.73 -27.15 7.81
CA PRO A 294 13.34 -25.96 8.37
C PRO A 294 13.93 -25.02 7.31
N ALA A 295 14.58 -25.56 6.27
CA ALA A 295 15.18 -24.76 5.21
C ALA A 295 14.14 -23.96 4.40
N LYS A 296 12.98 -24.57 4.08
CA LYS A 296 11.89 -23.88 3.37
C LYS A 296 11.22 -22.82 4.24
N ILE A 297 11.00 -23.11 5.52
CA ILE A 297 10.41 -22.17 6.48
C ILE A 297 11.32 -20.95 6.64
N GLU A 298 12.62 -21.14 6.83
CA GLU A 298 13.57 -20.02 6.94
C GLU A 298 13.64 -19.17 5.68
N LEU A 299 13.67 -19.82 4.51
CA LEU A 299 13.68 -19.10 3.24
C LEU A 299 12.38 -18.29 3.05
N GLY A 300 11.23 -18.89 3.33
CA GLY A 300 9.94 -18.21 3.29
C GLY A 300 9.85 -17.04 4.26
N ARG A 301 10.36 -17.23 5.48
CA ARG A 301 10.44 -16.19 6.50
C ARG A 301 11.31 -15.04 6.04
N LYS A 302 12.50 -15.31 5.48
CA LYS A 302 13.36 -14.28 4.91
C LYS A 302 12.65 -13.48 3.80
N LEU A 303 12.00 -14.16 2.86
CA LEU A 303 11.24 -13.52 1.77
C LEU A 303 10.09 -12.65 2.30
N PHE A 304 9.37 -13.12 3.32
CA PHE A 304 8.19 -12.43 3.86
C PHE A 304 8.49 -11.03 4.42
N PHE A 305 9.69 -10.83 4.98
CA PHE A 305 10.15 -9.56 5.55
C PHE A 305 11.12 -8.80 4.63
N ASP A 306 11.31 -9.24 3.39
CA ASP A 306 12.26 -8.61 2.46
C ASP A 306 11.59 -7.50 1.64
N ARG A 307 11.97 -6.26 1.91
CA ARG A 307 11.39 -5.09 1.23
C ARG A 307 11.85 -4.97 -0.21
N ARG A 308 12.97 -5.61 -0.56
CA ARG A 308 13.54 -5.61 -1.91
C ARG A 308 12.67 -6.37 -2.90
N LEU A 309 11.66 -7.13 -2.46
CA LEU A 309 10.75 -7.83 -3.36
C LEU A 309 9.76 -6.90 -4.07
N SER A 310 9.41 -5.74 -3.50
CA SER A 310 8.59 -4.76 -4.21
C SER A 310 9.38 -4.07 -5.32
N LEU A 311 8.68 -3.50 -6.31
CA LEU A 311 9.29 -2.82 -7.45
C LEU A 311 10.35 -1.79 -7.00
N ASN A 312 9.97 -0.89 -6.09
CA ASN A 312 10.81 0.19 -5.57
C ASN A 312 11.65 -0.18 -4.32
N ASN A 313 11.68 -1.44 -3.92
CA ASN A 313 12.38 -1.95 -2.74
C ASN A 313 11.93 -1.39 -1.37
N THR A 314 10.69 -0.91 -1.24
CA THR A 314 10.19 -0.32 0.02
C THR A 314 9.14 -1.14 0.75
N PHE A 315 8.55 -2.17 0.12
CA PHE A 315 7.43 -2.95 0.67
C PHE A 315 7.75 -4.43 0.82
N SER A 316 7.31 -5.03 1.94
CA SER A 316 7.34 -6.47 2.19
C SER A 316 5.95 -6.95 2.62
N CYS A 317 5.72 -8.27 2.65
CA CYS A 317 4.45 -8.84 3.11
C CYS A 317 4.11 -8.39 4.54
N ALA A 318 5.12 -8.29 5.40
CA ALA A 318 4.99 -7.89 6.80
C ALA A 318 4.54 -6.44 7.04
N MET A 319 4.44 -5.62 5.98
CA MET A 319 3.95 -4.24 6.10
C MET A 319 2.43 -4.13 5.94
N CYS A 320 1.79 -5.10 5.29
CA CYS A 320 0.33 -5.22 5.24
C CYS A 320 -0.19 -6.31 6.19
N HIS A 321 0.64 -7.31 6.48
CA HIS A 321 0.37 -8.38 7.43
C HIS A 321 1.28 -8.23 8.66
N ILE A 322 1.02 -7.18 9.43
CA ILE A 322 1.86 -6.74 10.53
C ILE A 322 1.72 -7.72 11.71
N PRO A 323 2.79 -8.39 12.17
CA PRO A 323 2.71 -9.48 13.15
C PRO A 323 1.92 -9.13 14.42
N GLU A 324 2.27 -8.02 15.06
CA GLU A 324 1.63 -7.55 16.30
C GLU A 324 0.20 -7.06 16.12
N GLN A 325 -0.20 -6.76 14.88
CA GLN A 325 -1.57 -6.37 14.53
C GLN A 325 -2.38 -7.60 14.05
N GLY A 326 -1.99 -8.78 14.50
CA GLY A 326 -2.64 -10.04 14.17
C GLY A 326 -2.28 -10.57 12.78
N PHE A 327 -1.08 -10.28 12.27
CA PHE A 327 -0.71 -10.50 10.86
C PHE A 327 -1.74 -9.90 9.88
N SER A 328 -2.26 -8.74 10.24
CA SER A 328 -3.23 -7.92 9.51
C SER A 328 -2.72 -6.46 9.50
N SER A 329 -3.53 -5.54 8.97
CA SER A 329 -3.36 -4.11 9.19
C SER A 329 -4.55 -3.62 10.00
N ASN A 330 -4.28 -3.27 11.26
CA ASN A 330 -5.29 -2.89 12.23
C ASN A 330 -5.37 -1.36 12.43
N GLU A 331 -4.43 -0.63 11.81
CA GLU A 331 -4.38 0.81 11.79
C GLU A 331 -5.08 1.45 10.58
N LEU A 332 -5.44 0.65 9.57
CA LEU A 332 -6.08 1.12 8.35
C LEU A 332 -7.28 0.25 7.98
N SER A 333 -8.37 0.84 7.46
CA SER A 333 -9.47 0.07 6.86
C SER A 333 -8.96 -0.78 5.70
N THR A 334 -8.15 -0.18 4.83
CA THR A 334 -7.49 -0.86 3.72
C THR A 334 -6.03 -0.44 3.64
N ALA A 335 -5.15 -1.40 3.32
CA ALA A 335 -3.71 -1.13 3.30
C ALA A 335 -3.31 -0.16 2.18
N VAL A 336 -2.14 0.46 2.36
CA VAL A 336 -1.51 1.33 1.36
C VAL A 336 -0.30 0.61 0.79
N GLY A 337 -0.30 0.39 -0.52
CA GLY A 337 0.80 -0.23 -1.24
C GLY A 337 1.78 0.79 -1.81
N ILE A 338 2.47 0.37 -2.87
CA ILE A 338 3.51 1.14 -3.54
C ILE A 338 3.04 2.55 -3.94
N GLU A 339 3.89 3.56 -3.71
CA GLU A 339 3.63 4.97 -4.04
C GLU A 339 2.37 5.59 -3.41
N GLY A 340 1.87 5.01 -2.31
CA GLY A 340 0.67 5.53 -1.66
C GLY A 340 -0.64 5.04 -2.30
N ARG A 341 -0.57 4.05 -3.19
CA ARG A 341 -1.76 3.48 -3.84
C ARG A 341 -2.55 2.64 -2.83
N THR A 342 -3.75 3.06 -2.52
CA THR A 342 -4.62 2.37 -1.57
C THR A 342 -5.24 1.12 -2.20
N VAL A 343 -5.28 0.01 -1.46
CA VAL A 343 -6.04 -1.17 -1.87
C VAL A 343 -7.52 -1.01 -1.50
N ARG A 344 -8.41 -1.73 -2.18
CA ARG A 344 -9.87 -1.65 -1.94
C ARG A 344 -10.40 -2.53 -0.81
N ARG A 345 -9.60 -3.49 -0.33
CA ARG A 345 -10.00 -4.49 0.68
C ARG A 345 -9.12 -4.44 1.92
N ASN A 346 -9.69 -4.77 3.06
CA ASN A 346 -8.96 -4.99 4.30
C ASN A 346 -8.00 -6.19 4.16
N SER A 347 -6.80 -6.07 4.71
CA SER A 347 -5.80 -7.14 4.72
C SER A 347 -6.24 -8.23 5.71
N PRO A 348 -6.57 -9.45 5.25
CA PRO A 348 -6.98 -10.51 6.18
C PRO A 348 -5.79 -10.99 7.03
N THR A 349 -6.07 -11.51 8.23
CA THR A 349 -5.04 -12.17 9.05
C THR A 349 -4.42 -13.38 8.34
N LEU A 350 -3.12 -13.60 8.57
CA LEU A 350 -2.43 -14.83 8.16
C LEU A 350 -2.42 -15.93 9.23
N TYR A 351 -2.97 -15.68 10.42
CA TYR A 351 -3.12 -16.75 11.40
C TYR A 351 -4.00 -17.87 10.84
N ASN A 352 -3.55 -19.10 10.97
CA ASN A 352 -4.28 -20.30 10.54
C ASN A 352 -4.59 -20.33 9.04
N VAL A 353 -3.89 -19.55 8.21
CA VAL A 353 -4.13 -19.49 6.76
C VAL A 353 -3.86 -20.84 6.07
N ALA A 354 -3.07 -21.72 6.72
CA ALA A 354 -2.78 -23.09 6.29
C ALA A 354 -4.02 -23.96 6.04
N TYR A 355 -5.14 -23.67 6.73
CA TYR A 355 -6.36 -24.45 6.67
C TYR A 355 -7.38 -23.93 5.65
N LEU A 356 -7.06 -22.83 4.96
CA LEU A 356 -7.94 -22.26 3.96
C LEU A 356 -7.78 -22.98 2.62
N GLY A 357 -8.87 -23.52 2.09
CA GLY A 357 -8.99 -24.04 0.73
C GLY A 357 -9.41 -22.98 -0.29
N ARG A 358 -9.84 -21.80 0.17
CA ARG A 358 -10.09 -20.60 -0.65
C ARG A 358 -9.41 -19.39 -0.01
N LEU A 359 -8.62 -18.67 -0.79
CA LEU A 359 -7.80 -17.54 -0.37
C LEU A 359 -8.33 -16.25 -1.02
N PHE A 360 -7.92 -15.11 -0.45
CA PHE A 360 -8.57 -13.80 -0.65
C PHE A 360 -10.02 -13.75 -0.14
N HIS A 361 -10.60 -12.55 -0.12
CA HIS A 361 -12.00 -12.33 0.27
C HIS A 361 -12.99 -12.82 -0.80
N ASP A 362 -12.60 -12.81 -2.08
CA ASP A 362 -13.41 -13.32 -3.21
C ASP A 362 -13.17 -14.81 -3.50
N GLY A 363 -12.26 -15.47 -2.77
CA GLY A 363 -11.99 -16.89 -2.94
C GLY A 363 -11.34 -17.27 -4.28
N ARG A 364 -10.71 -16.31 -4.97
CA ARG A 364 -10.16 -16.50 -6.33
C ARG A 364 -8.96 -17.44 -6.44
N GLU A 365 -8.37 -17.80 -5.31
CA GLU A 365 -7.19 -18.64 -5.24
C GLU A 365 -7.42 -19.82 -4.30
N ASN A 366 -6.81 -20.97 -4.59
CA ASN A 366 -7.00 -22.21 -3.83
C ASN A 366 -5.70 -22.78 -3.24
N ARG A 367 -4.54 -22.16 -3.52
CA ARG A 367 -3.24 -22.58 -2.97
C ARG A 367 -2.41 -21.41 -2.48
N LEU A 368 -1.82 -21.55 -1.30
CA LEU A 368 -0.88 -20.57 -0.74
C LEU A 368 0.32 -20.35 -1.67
N GLU A 369 0.80 -21.40 -2.35
CA GLU A 369 1.90 -21.32 -3.31
C GLU A 369 1.62 -20.36 -4.47
N GLN A 370 0.36 -20.17 -4.83
CA GLN A 370 -0.05 -19.33 -5.97
C GLN A 370 -0.51 -17.95 -5.50
N GLN A 371 -1.18 -17.89 -4.35
CA GLN A 371 -1.71 -16.67 -3.76
C GLN A 371 -0.67 -15.54 -3.68
N VAL A 372 0.59 -15.88 -3.37
CA VAL A 372 1.68 -14.90 -3.21
C VAL A 372 1.95 -14.07 -4.46
N TRP A 373 1.60 -14.55 -5.65
CA TRP A 373 1.84 -13.84 -6.90
C TRP A 373 0.86 -12.69 -7.10
N GLY A 374 -0.33 -12.77 -6.50
CA GLY A 374 -1.29 -11.66 -6.46
C GLY A 374 -0.67 -10.36 -5.91
N PRO A 375 -0.28 -10.31 -4.63
CA PRO A 375 0.31 -9.12 -4.01
C PRO A 375 1.65 -8.71 -4.64
N LEU A 376 2.49 -9.68 -5.05
CA LEU A 376 3.77 -9.39 -5.69
C LEU A 376 3.61 -8.60 -7.00
N LEU A 377 2.61 -8.96 -7.80
CA LEU A 377 2.41 -8.39 -9.14
C LEU A 377 1.38 -7.25 -9.18
N ALA A 378 0.51 -7.14 -8.17
CA ALA A 378 -0.53 -6.10 -8.13
C ALA A 378 0.11 -4.70 -8.08
N SER A 379 -0.31 -3.84 -9.02
CA SER A 379 0.24 -2.48 -9.20
C SER A 379 -0.02 -1.54 -8.02
N ASN A 380 -1.03 -1.82 -7.21
CA ASN A 380 -1.38 -1.09 -5.99
C ASN A 380 -0.93 -1.81 -4.71
N GLU A 381 -0.14 -2.89 -4.82
CA GLU A 381 0.47 -3.58 -3.68
C GLU A 381 2.00 -3.52 -3.78
N MET A 382 2.68 -4.58 -4.25
CA MET A 382 4.15 -4.60 -4.36
C MET A 382 4.66 -4.20 -5.75
N GLY A 383 3.80 -4.24 -6.78
CA GLY A 383 4.01 -3.61 -8.08
C GLY A 383 5.07 -4.23 -9.00
N ALA A 384 5.52 -5.48 -8.76
CA ALA A 384 6.48 -6.09 -9.67
C ALA A 384 5.86 -6.29 -11.07
N PRO A 385 6.58 -5.97 -12.17
CA PRO A 385 6.00 -5.93 -13.52
C PRO A 385 5.75 -7.34 -14.08
N SER A 386 6.47 -8.36 -13.59
CA SER A 386 6.31 -9.74 -14.03
C SER A 386 6.89 -10.72 -13.01
N VAL A 387 6.51 -12.00 -13.14
CA VAL A 387 7.11 -13.10 -12.37
C VAL A 387 8.62 -13.18 -12.60
N GLY A 388 9.06 -13.07 -13.86
CA GLY A 388 10.47 -13.12 -14.25
C GLY A 388 11.28 -12.04 -13.54
N TYR A 389 10.76 -10.82 -13.46
CA TYR A 389 11.41 -9.73 -12.73
C TYR A 389 11.66 -10.08 -11.26
N VAL A 390 10.68 -10.67 -10.56
CA VAL A 390 10.85 -11.09 -9.16
C VAL A 390 11.88 -12.20 -9.02
N VAL A 391 11.84 -13.19 -9.92
CA VAL A 391 12.80 -14.32 -9.94
C VAL A 391 14.22 -13.82 -10.14
N ASP A 392 14.46 -12.99 -11.16
CA ASP A 392 15.78 -12.43 -11.48
C ASP A 392 16.28 -11.53 -10.36
N LYS A 393 15.38 -10.73 -9.77
CA LYS A 393 15.70 -9.88 -8.64
C LYS A 393 16.19 -10.69 -7.44
N ILE A 394 15.50 -11.76 -7.07
CA ILE A 394 15.92 -12.66 -5.98
C ILE A 394 17.23 -13.38 -6.35
N GLY A 395 17.34 -13.87 -7.60
CA GLY A 395 18.55 -14.54 -8.09
C GLY A 395 19.80 -13.65 -8.09
N GLY A 396 19.62 -12.33 -8.26
CA GLY A 396 20.69 -11.34 -8.23
C GLY A 396 21.12 -10.88 -6.82
N LEU A 397 20.43 -11.31 -5.75
CA LEU A 397 20.75 -10.92 -4.38
C LEU A 397 21.78 -11.89 -3.75
N PRO A 398 23.00 -11.43 -3.39
CA PRO A 398 24.05 -12.31 -2.88
C PRO A 398 23.66 -13.07 -1.61
N ASP A 399 22.82 -12.47 -0.77
CA ASP A 399 22.36 -13.06 0.49
C ASP A 399 21.28 -14.15 0.32
N TYR A 400 20.87 -14.44 -0.93
CA TYR A 400 20.02 -15.59 -1.29
C TYR A 400 20.79 -16.75 -1.93
N ALA A 401 22.08 -16.57 -2.24
CA ALA A 401 22.89 -17.59 -2.89
C ALA A 401 22.89 -18.90 -2.10
N GLY A 402 22.52 -20.01 -2.75
CA GLY A 402 22.48 -21.35 -2.15
C GLY A 402 21.27 -21.63 -1.24
N LEU A 403 20.44 -20.63 -0.90
CA LEU A 403 19.30 -20.84 0.01
C LEU A 403 18.19 -21.64 -0.68
N PHE A 404 17.91 -21.36 -1.95
CA PHE A 404 16.93 -22.10 -2.74
C PHE A 404 17.39 -23.52 -3.01
N GLU A 405 18.66 -23.72 -3.36
CA GLU A 405 19.25 -25.03 -3.60
C GLU A 405 19.25 -25.87 -2.31
N LYS A 406 19.51 -25.24 -1.16
CA LYS A 406 19.40 -25.90 0.15
C LYS A 406 17.96 -26.37 0.43
N ALA A 407 16.96 -25.55 0.11
CA ALA A 407 15.55 -25.81 0.42
C ALA A 407 14.85 -26.74 -0.59
N PHE A 408 15.19 -26.64 -1.88
CA PHE A 408 14.45 -27.26 -2.99
C PHE A 408 15.31 -28.03 -3.99
N LYS A 409 16.65 -28.03 -3.85
CA LYS A 409 17.60 -28.57 -4.85
C LYS A 409 17.48 -27.92 -6.23
N ARG A 410 16.88 -26.73 -6.28
CA ARG A 410 16.63 -25.89 -7.46
C ARG A 410 16.84 -24.44 -7.04
N GLY A 411 17.14 -23.57 -8.00
CA GLY A 411 17.25 -22.12 -7.78
C GLY A 411 15.89 -21.44 -7.56
N PRO A 412 15.88 -20.09 -7.50
CA PRO A 412 14.64 -19.33 -7.46
C PRO A 412 13.85 -19.55 -8.76
N THR A 413 12.60 -19.96 -8.62
CA THR A 413 11.60 -20.08 -9.71
C THR A 413 10.25 -19.62 -9.18
N MET A 414 9.27 -19.47 -10.07
CA MET A 414 7.89 -19.20 -9.67
C MET A 414 7.40 -20.20 -8.60
N GLU A 415 7.71 -21.50 -8.77
CA GLU A 415 7.27 -22.51 -7.81
C GLU A 415 8.06 -22.45 -6.51
N THR A 416 9.40 -22.34 -6.54
CA THR A 416 10.19 -22.41 -5.30
C THR A 416 10.00 -21.19 -4.41
N ILE A 417 9.76 -20.01 -5.00
CA ILE A 417 9.40 -18.79 -4.26
C ILE A 417 8.03 -18.95 -3.60
N GLY A 418 7.02 -19.36 -4.36
CA GLY A 418 5.67 -19.62 -3.84
C GLY A 418 5.66 -20.68 -2.73
N MET A 419 6.39 -21.77 -2.94
CA MET A 419 6.54 -22.85 -1.97
C MET A 419 7.26 -22.41 -0.68
N ALA A 420 8.25 -21.53 -0.77
CA ALA A 420 8.97 -21.02 0.39
C ALA A 420 8.04 -20.15 1.27
N LEU A 421 7.43 -19.13 0.68
CA LEU A 421 6.49 -18.23 1.37
C LEU A 421 5.32 -19.02 1.98
N ALA A 422 4.72 -19.95 1.23
CA ALA A 422 3.67 -20.82 1.72
C ALA A 422 4.13 -21.71 2.88
N SER A 423 5.38 -22.19 2.87
CA SER A 423 5.93 -22.99 3.97
C SER A 423 6.02 -22.19 5.27
N TYR A 424 6.43 -20.92 5.22
CA TYR A 424 6.43 -20.05 6.40
C TYR A 424 5.01 -19.77 6.90
N GLN A 425 4.10 -19.37 6.00
CA GLN A 425 2.71 -19.07 6.35
C GLN A 425 1.98 -20.28 6.98
N ARG A 426 2.30 -21.51 6.55
CA ARG A 426 1.76 -22.75 7.16
C ARG A 426 2.17 -22.99 8.61
N THR A 427 3.15 -22.25 9.12
CA THR A 427 3.59 -22.35 10.52
C THR A 427 2.94 -21.31 11.44
N LEU A 428 2.20 -20.35 10.89
CA LEU A 428 1.51 -19.28 11.64
C LEU A 428 0.19 -19.79 12.24
N ASN A 429 0.24 -20.89 12.98
CA ASN A 429 -0.94 -21.54 13.56
C ASN A 429 -1.15 -21.09 15.01
N SER A 430 -2.26 -20.41 15.26
CA SER A 430 -2.63 -19.83 16.56
C SER A 430 -3.95 -20.45 17.07
N ALA A 431 -3.87 -21.08 18.25
CA ALA A 431 -5.01 -21.65 18.97
C ALA A 431 -4.63 -21.88 20.45
N ASP A 432 -5.16 -22.93 21.09
CA ASP A 432 -5.13 -23.05 22.56
C ASP A 432 -5.68 -21.78 23.24
N SER A 433 -6.78 -21.27 22.71
CA SER A 433 -7.50 -20.14 23.27
C SER A 433 -8.26 -20.54 24.56
N PRO A 434 -8.73 -19.59 25.38
CA PRO A 434 -9.68 -19.86 26.46
C PRO A 434 -10.86 -20.75 26.03
N PHE A 435 -11.43 -20.49 24.83
CA PHE A 435 -12.45 -21.33 24.24
C PHE A 435 -11.97 -22.77 23.98
N ASP A 436 -10.78 -22.95 23.40
CA ASP A 436 -10.26 -24.28 23.07
C ASP A 436 -10.03 -25.12 24.32
N ARG A 437 -9.46 -24.53 25.38
CA ARG A 437 -9.26 -25.19 26.67
C ARG A 437 -10.56 -25.58 27.35
N TRP A 438 -11.60 -24.75 27.24
CA TRP A 438 -12.92 -25.05 27.78
C TRP A 438 -13.65 -26.12 26.99
N HIS A 439 -13.77 -25.94 25.67
CA HIS A 439 -14.58 -26.79 24.82
C HIS A 439 -13.91 -28.14 24.54
N TYR A 440 -12.68 -28.13 24.05
CA TYR A 440 -11.93 -29.34 23.67
C TYR A 440 -11.08 -29.88 24.83
N GLY A 441 -10.47 -28.99 25.60
CA GLY A 441 -9.65 -29.35 26.77
C GLY A 441 -10.44 -29.73 28.02
N ARG A 442 -11.77 -29.54 28.01
CA ARG A 442 -12.70 -29.82 29.12
C ARG A 442 -12.37 -29.10 30.43
N ASN A 443 -11.63 -28.01 30.37
CA ASN A 443 -11.35 -27.17 31.53
C ASN A 443 -12.53 -26.20 31.77
N LYS A 444 -13.38 -26.51 32.76
CA LYS A 444 -14.61 -25.75 33.05
C LYS A 444 -14.34 -24.27 33.40
N ASP A 445 -13.17 -23.97 33.95
CA ASP A 445 -12.82 -22.64 34.44
C ASP A 445 -12.10 -21.79 33.38
N ALA A 446 -11.80 -22.37 32.21
CA ALA A 446 -11.08 -21.67 31.15
C ALA A 446 -11.93 -20.62 30.41
N LEU A 447 -13.27 -20.71 30.47
CA LEU A 447 -14.18 -19.79 29.77
C LEU A 447 -15.14 -19.11 30.77
N PRO A 448 -15.15 -17.77 30.85
CA PRO A 448 -16.00 -17.06 31.81
C PRO A 448 -17.50 -17.25 31.49
N PRO A 449 -18.40 -17.08 32.48
CA PRO A 449 -19.84 -17.28 32.31
C PRO A 449 -20.45 -16.49 31.14
N GLU A 450 -20.01 -15.25 30.92
CA GLU A 450 -20.52 -14.40 29.84
C GLU A 450 -20.16 -14.93 28.46
N ALA A 451 -18.93 -15.39 28.24
CA ALA A 451 -18.52 -16.01 26.98
C ALA A 451 -19.20 -17.38 26.76
N ARG A 452 -19.56 -18.10 27.84
CA ARG A 452 -20.38 -19.32 27.75
C ARG A 452 -21.80 -19.03 27.27
N LEU A 453 -22.44 -17.97 27.78
CA LEU A 453 -23.71 -17.49 27.25
C LEU A 453 -23.55 -17.07 25.77
N GLY A 454 -22.44 -16.41 25.42
CA GLY A 454 -22.08 -16.10 24.05
C GLY A 454 -22.07 -17.34 23.15
N PHE A 455 -21.47 -18.44 23.62
CA PHE A 455 -21.44 -19.71 22.89
C PHE A 455 -22.83 -20.33 22.69
N GLU A 456 -23.69 -20.30 23.71
CA GLU A 456 -25.08 -20.76 23.61
C GLU A 456 -25.86 -19.95 22.57
N LEU A 457 -25.66 -18.62 22.54
CA LEU A 457 -26.27 -17.75 21.53
C LEU A 457 -25.71 -18.04 20.14
N PHE A 458 -24.39 -18.17 20.02
CA PHE A 458 -23.67 -18.38 18.75
C PHE A 458 -24.12 -19.66 18.04
N THR A 459 -24.34 -20.73 18.79
CA THR A 459 -24.80 -22.03 18.29
C THR A 459 -26.33 -22.16 18.23
N GLY A 460 -27.04 -21.32 18.99
CA GLY A 460 -28.50 -21.33 19.11
C GLY A 460 -29.14 -20.11 18.44
N LYS A 461 -29.67 -19.19 19.27
CA LYS A 461 -30.52 -18.06 18.84
C LYS A 461 -29.91 -17.22 17.72
N ALA A 462 -28.62 -16.88 17.82
CA ALA A 462 -27.96 -16.03 16.83
C ALA A 462 -27.58 -16.80 15.55
N GLY A 463 -27.51 -18.13 15.61
CA GLY A 463 -27.31 -18.99 14.44
C GLY A 463 -25.97 -18.79 13.70
N CYS A 464 -24.98 -18.15 14.32
CA CYS A 464 -23.68 -17.83 13.73
C CYS A 464 -22.91 -19.08 13.28
N ALA A 465 -23.08 -20.19 13.99
CA ALA A 465 -22.43 -21.47 13.70
C ALA A 465 -22.84 -22.09 12.34
N GLN A 466 -23.87 -21.57 11.67
CA GLN A 466 -24.28 -22.02 10.33
C GLN A 466 -23.24 -21.75 9.25
N CYS A 467 -22.50 -20.63 9.37
CA CYS A 467 -21.37 -20.29 8.50
C CYS A 467 -20.04 -20.42 9.26
N HIS A 468 -20.01 -20.05 10.54
CA HIS A 468 -18.81 -20.13 11.37
C HIS A 468 -18.73 -21.45 12.13
N THR A 469 -18.49 -22.51 11.38
CA THR A 469 -18.65 -23.90 11.84
C THR A 469 -17.66 -24.33 12.95
N ILE A 470 -18.13 -25.26 13.78
CA ILE A 470 -17.42 -25.86 14.90
C ILE A 470 -17.52 -27.38 14.72
N ALA A 471 -16.38 -28.06 14.60
CA ALA A 471 -16.33 -29.52 14.46
C ALA A 471 -16.22 -30.19 15.85
N ALA A 472 -16.28 -31.52 15.87
CA ALA A 472 -16.30 -32.28 17.12
C ALA A 472 -14.98 -32.21 17.91
N ASP A 473 -13.85 -32.10 17.22
CA ASP A 473 -12.50 -32.15 17.77
C ASP A 473 -11.67 -30.88 17.51
N HIS A 474 -12.20 -29.94 16.72
CA HIS A 474 -11.54 -28.68 16.39
C HIS A 474 -12.56 -27.62 15.93
N ALA A 475 -12.17 -26.35 15.92
CA ALA A 475 -12.96 -25.29 15.31
C ALA A 475 -12.06 -24.38 14.47
N LEU A 476 -12.42 -24.15 13.22
CA LEU A 476 -11.84 -23.07 12.42
C LEU A 476 -12.76 -21.84 12.35
N PHE A 477 -14.01 -21.96 12.83
CA PHE A 477 -15.01 -20.91 12.81
C PHE A 477 -15.23 -20.34 11.40
N THR A 478 -15.25 -21.20 10.40
CA THR A 478 -15.52 -20.85 9.00
C THR A 478 -15.90 -22.09 8.22
N ASP A 479 -16.88 -21.97 7.33
CA ASP A 479 -17.22 -22.94 6.29
C ASP A 479 -16.51 -22.63 4.96
N GLN A 480 -15.82 -21.49 4.90
CA GLN A 480 -15.11 -20.95 3.73
C GLN A 480 -16.01 -20.78 2.49
N ARG A 481 -17.32 -20.77 2.67
CA ARG A 481 -18.29 -20.52 1.59
C ARG A 481 -18.43 -19.03 1.33
N MET A 482 -19.12 -18.71 0.25
CA MET A 482 -19.25 -17.37 -0.29
C MET A 482 -20.65 -16.85 0.01
N HIS A 483 -20.75 -15.80 0.83
CA HIS A 483 -22.02 -15.24 1.29
C HIS A 483 -22.09 -13.75 1.04
N ASN A 484 -23.29 -13.28 0.70
CA ASN A 484 -23.59 -11.85 0.58
C ASN A 484 -24.36 -11.42 1.83
N THR A 485 -23.74 -10.57 2.66
CA THR A 485 -24.36 -10.00 3.86
C THR A 485 -24.98 -8.62 3.59
N GLY A 486 -24.85 -8.13 2.35
CA GLY A 486 -25.26 -6.81 1.92
C GLY A 486 -24.25 -5.69 2.15
N ILE A 487 -23.12 -5.97 2.84
CA ILE A 487 -22.12 -4.93 3.13
C ILE A 487 -21.44 -4.40 1.86
N GLY A 488 -21.10 -5.28 0.90
CA GLY A 488 -20.56 -4.87 -0.40
C GLY A 488 -21.58 -4.12 -1.25
N PHE A 489 -22.86 -4.51 -1.19
CA PHE A 489 -23.96 -3.80 -1.84
C PHE A 489 -24.08 -2.36 -1.33
N ARG A 490 -24.08 -2.17 0.00
CA ARG A 490 -24.10 -0.84 0.61
C ARG A 490 -22.95 0.01 0.10
N ALA A 491 -21.74 -0.53 0.07
CA ALA A 491 -20.57 0.20 -0.44
C ALA A 491 -20.73 0.59 -1.92
N ALA A 492 -21.26 -0.31 -2.77
CA ALA A 492 -21.45 -0.07 -4.19
C ALA A 492 -22.62 0.87 -4.53
N MET A 493 -23.65 0.94 -3.66
CA MET A 493 -24.86 1.75 -3.87
C MET A 493 -24.88 3.07 -3.09
N THR A 494 -23.94 3.27 -2.16
CA THR A 494 -23.83 4.55 -1.47
C THR A 494 -23.30 5.58 -2.46
N GLU A 495 -24.12 6.56 -2.81
CA GLU A 495 -23.68 7.70 -3.61
C GLU A 495 -22.52 8.39 -2.90
N ALA A 496 -21.47 8.74 -3.66
CA ALA A 496 -20.38 9.55 -3.12
C ALA A 496 -20.99 10.83 -2.54
N LYS A 497 -20.71 11.13 -1.26
CA LYS A 497 -21.19 12.36 -0.65
C LYS A 497 -20.74 13.53 -1.51
N VAL A 498 -21.65 14.44 -1.87
CA VAL A 498 -21.34 15.61 -2.70
C VAL A 498 -20.14 16.40 -2.15
N LYS A 499 -20.03 16.45 -0.81
CA LYS A 499 -18.88 16.98 -0.08
C LYS A 499 -18.41 15.99 0.97
N GLN A 500 -17.10 15.87 1.10
CA GLN A 500 -16.46 15.08 2.13
C GLN A 500 -15.63 16.01 3.01
N GLU A 501 -15.82 15.89 4.32
CA GLU A 501 -14.95 16.54 5.30
C GLU A 501 -13.62 15.80 5.35
N ILE A 502 -12.54 16.53 5.14
CA ILE A 502 -11.18 16.01 5.10
C ILE A 502 -10.33 16.83 6.03
N GLN A 503 -9.58 16.16 6.87
CA GLN A 503 -8.58 16.79 7.70
C GLN A 503 -7.34 17.09 6.86
N ALA A 504 -7.16 18.35 6.47
CA ALA A 504 -6.01 18.80 5.70
C ALA A 504 -4.76 18.99 6.58
N ALA A 505 -4.98 19.29 7.86
CA ALA A 505 -3.96 19.37 8.89
C ALA A 505 -4.60 19.08 10.27
N PRO A 506 -3.82 18.79 11.32
CA PRO A 506 -4.33 18.61 12.67
C PRO A 506 -5.27 19.77 13.09
N GLY A 507 -6.51 19.45 13.47
CA GLY A 507 -7.55 20.45 13.82
C GLY A 507 -8.11 21.30 12.66
N VAL A 508 -7.65 21.10 11.42
CA VAL A 508 -8.12 21.80 10.23
C VAL A 508 -8.87 20.84 9.33
N THR A 509 -10.19 20.93 9.36
CA THR A 509 -11.05 20.21 8.43
C THR A 509 -11.49 21.12 7.29
N LEU A 510 -11.50 20.57 6.08
CA LEU A 510 -11.97 21.20 4.86
C LEU A 510 -13.12 20.36 4.34
N GLU A 511 -14.22 20.99 3.97
CA GLU A 511 -15.18 20.33 3.10
C GLU A 511 -14.67 20.39 1.66
N VAL A 512 -14.41 19.23 1.08
CA VAL A 512 -13.92 19.10 -0.28
C VAL A 512 -15.01 18.44 -1.12
N ASP A 513 -15.31 19.02 -2.28
CA ASP A 513 -16.26 18.43 -3.22
C ASP A 513 -15.73 17.07 -3.71
N ALA A 514 -16.62 16.08 -3.82
CA ALA A 514 -16.24 14.74 -4.28
C ALA A 514 -15.61 14.74 -5.67
N GLU A 515 -15.94 15.71 -6.52
CA GLU A 515 -15.33 15.90 -7.84
C GLU A 515 -13.84 16.26 -7.74
N ILE A 516 -13.45 17.07 -6.75
CA ILE A 516 -12.05 17.42 -6.49
C ILE A 516 -11.30 16.18 -5.99
N LEU A 517 -11.94 15.37 -5.15
CA LEU A 517 -11.35 14.13 -4.64
C LEU A 517 -11.18 13.08 -5.73
N ALA A 518 -12.18 12.93 -6.59
CA ALA A 518 -12.13 12.05 -7.76
C ALA A 518 -11.08 12.51 -8.78
N ALA A 519 -10.71 13.79 -8.82
CA ALA A 519 -9.68 14.31 -9.71
C ALA A 519 -8.24 14.03 -9.24
N VAL A 520 -8.04 13.77 -7.94
CA VAL A 520 -6.71 13.52 -7.35
C VAL A 520 -6.53 12.11 -6.78
N SER A 521 -7.62 11.34 -6.66
CA SER A 521 -7.63 9.95 -6.21
C SER A 521 -8.00 9.04 -7.37
N GLU A 522 -7.45 7.81 -7.42
CA GLU A 522 -8.00 6.79 -8.29
C GLU A 522 -9.47 6.55 -7.94
N VAL A 523 -10.35 6.48 -8.94
CA VAL A 523 -11.76 6.14 -8.73
C VAL A 523 -11.79 4.79 -8.02
N LYS A 524 -12.27 4.76 -6.77
CA LYS A 524 -12.40 3.52 -6.01
C LYS A 524 -13.31 2.58 -6.80
N PRO A 525 -12.78 1.51 -7.41
CA PRO A 525 -13.62 0.63 -8.21
C PRO A 525 -14.60 -0.07 -7.29
N ASN A 526 -15.83 -0.25 -7.75
CA ASN A 526 -16.81 -1.05 -7.03
C ASN A 526 -16.24 -2.45 -6.77
N ASP A 527 -16.35 -2.91 -5.53
CA ASP A 527 -16.01 -4.29 -5.17
C ASP A 527 -17.27 -5.15 -5.30
N LEU A 528 -17.29 -5.98 -6.33
CA LEU A 528 -18.40 -6.88 -6.60
C LEU A 528 -18.19 -8.28 -6.00
N GLY A 529 -17.10 -8.49 -5.24
CA GLY A 529 -16.79 -9.76 -4.61
C GLY A 529 -16.53 -10.89 -5.62
N LEU A 530 -17.13 -12.05 -5.37
CA LEU A 530 -16.98 -13.25 -6.20
C LEU A 530 -17.36 -13.05 -7.67
N TYR A 531 -18.32 -12.16 -7.96
CA TYR A 531 -18.74 -11.82 -9.33
C TYR A 531 -17.56 -11.48 -10.24
N GLU A 532 -16.52 -10.84 -9.72
CA GLU A 532 -15.38 -10.44 -10.54
C GLU A 532 -14.59 -11.63 -11.11
N ILE A 533 -14.77 -12.80 -10.50
CA ILE A 533 -14.15 -14.06 -10.90
C ILE A 533 -15.13 -14.87 -11.76
N THR A 534 -16.38 -15.00 -11.32
CA THR A 534 -17.36 -15.88 -11.97
C THR A 534 -18.12 -15.22 -13.12
N GLN A 535 -18.22 -13.89 -13.10
CA GLN A 535 -19.05 -13.07 -13.97
C GLN A 535 -20.55 -13.44 -13.91
N ASP A 536 -20.98 -14.20 -12.89
CA ASP A 536 -22.37 -14.57 -12.65
C ASP A 536 -23.05 -13.48 -11.79
N PRO A 537 -24.07 -12.76 -12.29
CA PRO A 537 -24.78 -11.75 -11.53
C PRO A 537 -25.31 -12.22 -10.16
N GLY A 538 -25.60 -13.51 -9.99
CA GLY A 538 -26.03 -14.10 -8.73
C GLY A 538 -24.93 -14.17 -7.67
N ASP A 539 -23.66 -13.93 -8.03
CA ASP A 539 -22.50 -13.92 -7.14
C ASP A 539 -22.05 -12.53 -6.69
N ARG A 540 -22.78 -11.48 -7.08
CA ARG A 540 -22.46 -10.11 -6.67
C ARG A 540 -22.44 -9.98 -5.14
N TRP A 541 -21.37 -9.34 -4.66
CA TRP A 541 -21.10 -9.04 -3.25
C TRP A 541 -21.00 -10.27 -2.35
N LYS A 542 -20.76 -11.46 -2.91
CA LYS A 542 -20.42 -12.63 -2.12
C LYS A 542 -18.94 -12.59 -1.74
N TYR A 543 -18.68 -12.78 -0.46
CA TYR A 543 -17.33 -12.89 0.09
C TYR A 543 -17.20 -14.16 0.91
N ARG A 544 -15.97 -14.65 1.02
CA ARG A 544 -15.65 -15.85 1.78
C ARG A 544 -15.89 -15.60 3.27
N THR A 545 -16.55 -16.54 3.95
CA THR A 545 -16.63 -16.55 5.42
C THR A 545 -15.23 -16.55 6.02
N PRO A 546 -14.78 -15.51 6.74
CA PRO A 546 -13.48 -15.51 7.39
C PRO A 546 -13.49 -16.44 8.62
N SER A 547 -12.32 -16.92 9.03
CA SER A 547 -12.17 -17.56 10.34
C SER A 547 -12.34 -16.51 11.44
N LEU A 548 -12.98 -16.88 12.55
CA LEU A 548 -13.09 -16.03 13.74
C LEU A 548 -11.98 -16.24 14.76
N ARG A 549 -11.01 -17.13 14.50
CA ARG A 549 -9.84 -17.27 15.38
C ARG A 549 -9.04 -15.97 15.40
N ASN A 550 -8.68 -15.51 16.60
CA ASN A 550 -7.96 -14.25 16.82
C ASN A 550 -8.68 -12.99 16.31
N ILE A 551 -10.00 -13.03 16.10
CA ILE A 551 -10.77 -11.92 15.53
C ILE A 551 -10.61 -10.61 16.32
N ALA A 552 -10.45 -10.70 17.64
CA ALA A 552 -10.24 -9.52 18.50
C ALA A 552 -8.95 -8.73 18.17
N LEU A 553 -7.98 -9.35 17.48
CA LEU A 553 -6.71 -8.73 17.11
C LEU A 553 -6.74 -8.02 15.76
N THR A 554 -7.79 -8.22 14.94
CA THR A 554 -7.73 -7.98 13.49
C THR A 554 -8.74 -6.94 13.00
N ALA A 555 -9.31 -6.12 13.89
CA ALA A 555 -10.12 -4.98 13.46
C ALA A 555 -9.30 -4.03 12.57
N PRO A 556 -9.89 -3.23 11.68
CA PRO A 556 -11.33 -3.15 11.42
C PRO A 556 -11.83 -4.37 10.62
N TYR A 557 -13.14 -4.57 10.66
CA TYR A 557 -13.80 -5.79 10.22
C TYR A 557 -14.45 -5.65 8.85
N MET A 558 -14.87 -6.80 8.30
CA MET A 558 -15.43 -6.98 6.96
C MET A 558 -14.37 -6.91 5.86
N HIS A 559 -14.76 -7.23 4.63
CA HIS A 559 -13.86 -7.26 3.47
C HIS A 559 -13.20 -5.91 3.15
N ASP A 560 -13.79 -4.80 3.60
CA ASP A 560 -13.40 -3.42 3.30
C ASP A 560 -13.00 -2.61 4.55
N GLY A 561 -13.01 -3.23 5.73
CA GLY A 561 -12.68 -2.54 6.98
C GLY A 561 -13.71 -1.48 7.40
N SER A 562 -14.98 -1.64 7.00
CA SER A 562 -16.03 -0.63 7.20
C SER A 562 -16.65 -0.60 8.60
N LEU A 563 -16.37 -1.59 9.45
CA LEU A 563 -16.84 -1.64 10.84
C LEU A 563 -15.64 -1.71 11.79
N SER A 564 -15.65 -0.92 12.86
CA SER A 564 -14.47 -0.71 13.71
C SER A 564 -14.44 -1.65 14.92
N THR A 565 -15.60 -2.09 15.41
CA THR A 565 -15.72 -2.88 16.66
C THR A 565 -16.49 -4.19 16.46
N LEU A 566 -16.29 -5.17 17.35
CA LEU A 566 -17.02 -6.44 17.30
C LEU A 566 -18.51 -6.22 17.58
N GLU A 567 -18.82 -5.26 18.44
CA GLU A 567 -20.17 -4.80 18.74
C GLU A 567 -20.88 -4.31 17.47
N GLU A 568 -20.22 -3.47 16.67
CA GLU A 568 -20.76 -2.99 15.39
C GLU A 568 -21.03 -4.13 14.41
N VAL A 569 -20.13 -5.12 14.35
CA VAL A 569 -20.29 -6.32 13.52
C VAL A 569 -21.52 -7.12 13.96
N ILE A 570 -21.65 -7.38 15.27
CA ILE A 570 -22.77 -8.15 15.80
C ILE A 570 -24.08 -7.38 15.60
N GLU A 571 -24.10 -6.06 15.83
CA GLU A 571 -25.28 -5.23 15.61
C GLU A 571 -25.66 -5.14 14.12
N PHE A 572 -24.69 -5.17 13.22
CA PHE A 572 -24.95 -5.28 11.77
C PHE A 572 -25.71 -6.57 11.43
N TYR A 573 -25.27 -7.72 11.95
CA TYR A 573 -26.01 -8.97 11.76
C TYR A 573 -27.33 -9.01 12.54
N ASN A 574 -27.39 -8.37 13.72
CA ASN A 574 -28.60 -8.27 14.53
C ASN A 574 -29.76 -7.60 13.78
N ARG A 575 -29.44 -6.61 12.93
CA ARG A 575 -30.39 -5.95 12.02
C ARG A 575 -30.71 -6.74 10.75
N GLY A 576 -30.03 -7.86 10.50
CA GLY A 576 -30.23 -8.68 9.29
C GLY A 576 -29.46 -8.20 8.07
N GLY A 577 -28.27 -7.59 8.24
CA GLY A 577 -27.44 -7.14 7.12
C GLY A 577 -28.06 -5.99 6.32
N ILE A 578 -27.74 -5.91 5.02
CA ILE A 578 -28.32 -4.89 4.10
C ILE A 578 -29.16 -5.58 3.01
N PRO A 579 -30.49 -5.40 3.00
CA PRO A 579 -31.37 -5.99 2.01
C PRO A 579 -30.97 -5.68 0.57
N ASN A 580 -30.91 -6.71 -0.27
CA ASN A 580 -30.68 -6.62 -1.72
C ASN A 580 -31.13 -7.95 -2.38
N GLU A 581 -31.24 -7.95 -3.71
CA GLU A 581 -31.76 -9.09 -4.51
C GLU A 581 -30.98 -10.39 -4.30
N ASN A 582 -29.68 -10.30 -4.00
CA ASN A 582 -28.78 -11.43 -3.84
C ASN A 582 -28.39 -11.68 -2.37
N LEU A 583 -29.11 -11.10 -1.39
CA LEU A 583 -28.81 -11.29 0.03
C LEU A 583 -28.90 -12.78 0.39
N ASP A 584 -27.92 -13.27 1.15
CA ASP A 584 -27.93 -14.68 1.57
C ASP A 584 -29.16 -14.98 2.46
N PRO A 585 -29.94 -16.03 2.19
CA PRO A 585 -31.15 -16.36 2.94
C PRO A 585 -30.94 -16.61 4.45
N LEU A 586 -29.71 -16.92 4.88
CA LEU A 586 -29.37 -17.11 6.28
C LEU A 586 -29.28 -15.77 7.04
N ILE A 587 -29.12 -14.65 6.33
CA ILE A 587 -28.96 -13.31 6.91
C ILE A 587 -30.35 -12.71 7.16
N LYS A 588 -30.72 -12.63 8.44
CA LYS A 588 -32.01 -12.14 8.91
C LYS A 588 -31.87 -11.47 10.29
N PRO A 589 -32.81 -10.59 10.69
CA PRO A 589 -32.76 -9.98 12.02
C PRO A 589 -32.72 -11.02 13.14
N LEU A 590 -31.82 -10.83 14.11
CA LEU A 590 -31.57 -11.79 15.19
C LEU A 590 -32.32 -11.45 16.49
N ASN A 591 -32.79 -10.20 16.62
CA ASN A 591 -33.50 -9.69 17.80
C ASN A 591 -32.74 -9.94 19.12
N LEU A 592 -31.44 -9.68 19.09
CA LEU A 592 -30.55 -9.73 20.25
C LEU A 592 -30.68 -8.46 21.07
N ASN A 593 -30.72 -8.60 22.39
CA ASN A 593 -30.62 -7.49 23.32
C ASN A 593 -29.14 -7.16 23.63
N LYS A 594 -28.89 -6.03 24.31
CA LYS A 594 -27.52 -5.58 24.63
C LYS A 594 -26.68 -6.57 25.44
N THR A 595 -27.30 -7.37 26.32
CA THR A 595 -26.59 -8.40 27.09
C THR A 595 -26.18 -9.57 26.20
N GLU A 596 -27.05 -9.98 25.28
CA GLU A 596 -26.73 -11.03 24.30
C GLU A 596 -25.63 -10.60 23.33
N VAL A 597 -25.65 -9.33 22.90
CA VAL A 597 -24.58 -8.75 22.07
C VAL A 597 -23.23 -8.79 22.81
N ARG A 598 -23.17 -8.32 24.06
CA ARG A 598 -21.95 -8.37 24.87
C ARG A 598 -21.45 -9.80 25.12
N ALA A 599 -22.37 -10.74 25.36
CA ALA A 599 -22.01 -12.14 25.53
C ALA A 599 -21.35 -12.73 24.27
N LEU A 600 -21.86 -12.39 23.08
CA LEU A 600 -21.23 -12.77 21.81
C LEU A 600 -19.84 -12.13 21.64
N VAL A 601 -19.66 -10.85 21.99
CA VAL A 601 -18.33 -10.21 21.98
C VAL A 601 -17.37 -10.96 22.89
N ALA A 602 -17.76 -11.25 24.13
CA ALA A 602 -16.93 -11.98 25.09
C ALA A 602 -16.52 -13.38 24.56
N LEU A 603 -17.41 -14.06 23.82
CA LEU A 603 -17.04 -15.29 23.12
C LEU A 603 -15.96 -15.02 22.06
N LEU A 604 -16.14 -14.03 21.20
CA LEU A 604 -15.19 -13.72 20.11
C LEU A 604 -13.80 -13.33 20.64
N GLU A 605 -13.74 -12.57 21.73
CA GLU A 605 -12.48 -12.25 22.43
C GLU A 605 -11.78 -13.50 22.97
N SER A 606 -12.56 -14.48 23.44
CA SER A 606 -12.05 -15.76 23.95
C SER A 606 -11.44 -16.68 22.89
N LEU A 607 -11.52 -16.32 21.60
CA LEU A 607 -10.97 -17.09 20.47
C LEU A 607 -9.51 -16.74 20.13
N THR A 608 -8.87 -15.89 20.95
CA THR A 608 -7.47 -15.50 20.77
C THR A 608 -6.53 -16.57 21.33
N GLY A 609 -5.61 -17.07 20.49
CA GLY A 609 -4.70 -18.15 20.85
C GLY A 609 -3.64 -17.73 21.87
N SER A 610 -3.31 -18.63 22.80
CA SER A 610 -2.30 -18.38 23.85
C SER A 610 -0.88 -18.23 23.29
N ASN A 611 -0.62 -18.81 22.12
CA ASN A 611 0.68 -18.81 21.48
C ASN A 611 0.90 -17.64 20.50
N VAL A 612 -0.03 -16.68 20.40
CA VAL A 612 0.15 -15.45 19.59
C VAL A 612 1.44 -14.70 19.94
N PRO A 613 1.79 -14.45 21.22
CA PRO A 613 3.01 -13.73 21.56
C PRO A 613 4.29 -14.40 21.04
N ASP A 614 4.32 -15.73 21.02
CA ASP A 614 5.47 -16.50 20.52
C ASP A 614 5.65 -16.38 19.00
N ILE A 615 4.54 -16.33 18.25
CA ILE A 615 4.56 -16.15 16.79
C ILE A 615 5.00 -14.72 16.45
N VAL A 616 4.49 -13.72 17.17
CA VAL A 616 4.88 -12.31 17.00
C VAL A 616 6.36 -12.11 17.33
N SER A 617 6.84 -12.70 18.42
CA SER A 617 8.24 -12.59 18.83
C SER A 617 9.21 -13.24 17.83
N ASP A 618 8.82 -14.36 17.19
CA ASP A 618 9.62 -14.98 16.13
C ASP A 618 9.68 -14.12 14.86
N ALA A 619 8.56 -13.50 14.50
CA ALA A 619 8.48 -12.56 13.39
C ALA A 619 9.41 -11.35 13.61
N PHE A 620 9.49 -10.82 14.83
CA PHE A 620 10.45 -9.75 15.17
C PHE A 620 11.91 -10.18 15.08
N ALA A 621 12.20 -11.49 15.17
CA ALA A 621 13.54 -12.02 14.96
C ALA A 621 13.87 -12.26 13.47
N ALA A 622 13.01 -11.84 12.53
CA ALA A 622 13.27 -11.97 11.10
C ALA A 622 14.21 -10.89 10.59
N PRO A 623 15.21 -11.25 9.76
CA PRO A 623 16.01 -10.24 9.08
C PRO A 623 15.11 -9.48 8.11
N VAL A 624 15.11 -8.16 8.20
CA VAL A 624 14.44 -7.28 7.24
C VAL A 624 15.40 -7.01 6.10
N GLY A 625 15.04 -7.38 4.88
CA GLY A 625 15.87 -7.09 3.71
C GLY A 625 15.72 -5.62 3.31
N ASN A 626 16.77 -4.81 3.48
CA ASN A 626 16.77 -3.40 3.10
C ASN A 626 17.69 -3.11 1.90
N PRO A 627 17.42 -2.07 1.09
CA PRO A 627 18.28 -1.68 -0.02
C PRO A 627 19.72 -1.32 0.40
N SER A 628 19.87 -0.74 1.59
CA SER A 628 21.16 -0.31 2.17
C SER A 628 22.12 -1.45 2.48
N ASP A 629 21.62 -2.68 2.63
CA ASP A 629 22.43 -3.84 3.03
C ASP A 629 23.41 -4.29 1.93
N ARG A 630 23.37 -3.67 0.75
CA ARG A 630 24.37 -3.87 -0.33
C ARG A 630 25.79 -3.40 0.04
N GLN A 631 25.98 -2.61 1.11
CA GLN A 631 27.30 -2.08 1.49
C GLN A 631 28.05 -2.86 2.57
N ALA A 632 27.44 -3.84 3.25
CA ALA A 632 28.08 -4.49 4.41
C ALA A 632 29.14 -5.55 4.06
N HIS A 633 29.29 -5.92 2.79
CA HIS A 633 30.30 -6.90 2.35
C HIS A 633 30.93 -6.48 1.01
N ARG A 634 31.81 -5.48 1.06
CA ARG A 634 32.92 -5.32 0.11
C ARG A 634 34.18 -4.94 0.86
#